data_AF-A0A2G5V6Q0-F1
#
_entry.id   AF-A0A2G5V6Q0-F1
#
_cell.length_a   1.000
_cell.length_b   1.000
_cell.length_c   1.000
_cell.angle_alpha   90.00
_cell.angle_beta   90.00
_cell.angle_gamma   90.00
#
_symmetry.space_group_name_H-M   'P 1'
#
loop_
_entity.id
_entity.type
_entity.pdbx_description
1 polymer ?
#
loop_
_entity_poly.entity_id
_entity_poly.type
_entity_poly.pdbx_seq_one_letter_code
_entity_poly.pdbx_strand_id
1 'polypeptide(L)'
;MAFQPAFNARLINEVRKYPCLYNHSRRGSGDTTERQRLWESIAKNIDPNCAAEFAKKRWLQLRDRYRKELKLAIKNGFVTPVRWCYFNQLSWLDPFLKDNM
;
A
#
# COMPACT_ATOMS: atom_id res chain seq x y z
N MET A 1 4.91 0.74 -21.05
CA MET A 1 3.77 1.43 -20.41
C MET A 1 4.16 1.86 -19.01
N ALA A 2 4.52 3.13 -18.83
CA ALA A 2 4.85 3.69 -17.52
C ALA A 2 3.53 3.93 -16.78
N PHE A 3 3.11 3.01 -15.91
CA PHE A 3 1.98 3.25 -15.02
C PHE A 3 2.30 4.50 -14.18
N GLN A 4 1.54 5.56 -14.45
CA GLN A 4 1.86 6.94 -14.09
C GLN A 4 2.11 7.08 -12.58
N PRO A 5 3.00 8.00 -12.17
CA PRO A 5 3.18 8.32 -10.76
C PRO A 5 1.88 8.74 -10.06
N ALA A 6 0.94 9.30 -10.82
CA ALA A 6 -0.41 9.62 -10.37
C ALA A 6 -1.21 8.39 -9.91
N PHE A 7 -1.11 7.24 -10.58
CA PHE A 7 -1.84 6.03 -10.21
C PHE A 7 -1.40 5.53 -8.83
N ASN A 8 -0.08 5.43 -8.60
CA ASN A 8 0.45 4.91 -7.34
C ASN A 8 0.09 5.84 -6.18
N ALA A 9 0.21 7.16 -6.37
CA ALA A 9 -0.15 8.14 -5.35
C ALA A 9 -1.64 8.05 -4.97
N ARG A 10 -2.53 7.96 -5.97
CA ARG A 10 -3.97 7.76 -5.75
C ARG A 10 -4.26 6.45 -5.04
N LEU A 11 -3.60 5.36 -5.45
CA LEU A 11 -3.75 4.05 -4.83
C LEU A 11 -3.39 4.08 -3.34
N ILE A 12 -2.26 4.72 -2.99
CA ILE A 12 -1.84 4.86 -1.59
C ILE A 12 -2.88 5.65 -0.79
N ASN A 13 -3.36 6.76 -1.34
CA ASN A 13 -4.33 7.61 -0.66
C ASN A 13 -5.70 6.92 -0.48
N GLU A 14 -6.16 6.18 -1.49
CA GLU A 14 -7.41 5.42 -1.40
C GLU A 14 -7.30 4.27 -0.39
N VAL A 15 -6.23 3.47 -0.46
CA VAL A 15 -6.03 2.35 0.48
C VAL A 15 -5.91 2.83 1.93
N ARG A 16 -5.33 4.01 2.16
CA ARG A 16 -5.23 4.63 3.48
C ARG A 16 -6.60 4.82 4.16
N LYS A 17 -7.67 5.01 3.39
CA LYS A 17 -9.03 5.16 3.93
C LYS A 17 -9.60 3.84 4.48
N TYR A 18 -9.02 2.70 4.09
CA TYR A 18 -9.56 1.36 4.39
C TYR A 18 -8.57 0.53 5.22
N PRO A 19 -8.56 0.69 6.55
CA PRO A 19 -7.63 -0.01 7.45
C PRO A 19 -7.70 -1.53 7.35
N CYS A 20 -8.86 -2.12 7.05
CA CYS A 20 -9.01 -3.57 6.85
C CYS A 20 -8.15 -4.17 5.72
N LEU A 21 -7.64 -3.33 4.79
CA LEU A 21 -6.77 -3.80 3.70
C LEU A 21 -5.32 -4.03 4.14
N TYR A 22 -4.81 -3.17 5.03
CA TYR A 22 -3.40 -3.17 5.44
C TYR A 22 -3.18 -3.56 6.91
N ASN A 23 -4.16 -3.34 7.79
CA ASN A 23 -4.07 -3.66 9.21
C ASN A 23 -4.55 -5.11 9.45
N HIS A 24 -3.62 -5.97 9.87
CA HIS A 24 -3.90 -7.38 10.13
C HIS A 24 -4.80 -7.59 11.34
N SER A 25 -4.72 -6.74 12.37
CA SER A 25 -5.59 -6.81 13.55
C SER A 25 -7.06 -6.49 13.25
N ARG A 26 -7.35 -5.89 12.08
CA ARG A 26 -8.71 -5.57 11.60
C ARG A 26 -9.23 -6.58 10.57
N ARG A 27 -8.45 -7.62 10.21
CA ARG A 27 -8.83 -8.63 9.20
C ARG A 27 -9.69 -9.73 9.81
N GLY A 28 -10.83 -9.38 10.41
CA GLY A 28 -11.78 -10.37 10.93
C GLY A 28 -11.94 -11.56 9.97
N SER A 29 -12.02 -12.77 10.54
CA SER A 29 -11.84 -14.04 9.82
C SER A 29 -12.83 -14.27 8.66
N GLY A 30 -13.88 -13.44 8.54
CA GLY A 30 -14.92 -13.52 7.49
C GLY A 30 -14.84 -12.48 6.36
N ASP A 31 -13.94 -11.50 6.41
CA ASP A 31 -14.04 -10.29 5.56
C ASP A 31 -13.42 -10.41 4.16
N THR A 32 -13.31 -11.61 3.60
CA THR A 32 -12.68 -11.79 2.27
C THR A 32 -13.51 -11.13 1.16
N THR A 33 -14.83 -11.29 1.19
CA THR A 33 -15.74 -10.70 0.19
C THR A 33 -15.78 -9.17 0.32
N GLU A 34 -15.79 -8.64 1.54
CA GLU A 34 -15.80 -7.18 1.75
C GLU A 34 -14.51 -6.54 1.22
N ARG A 35 -13.35 -7.13 1.53
CA ARG A 35 -12.07 -6.64 1.00
C ARG A 35 -12.02 -6.66 -0.51
N GLN A 36 -12.62 -7.66 -1.15
CA GLN A 36 -12.70 -7.70 -2.62
C GLN A 36 -13.53 -6.52 -3.16
N ARG A 37 -14.70 -6.25 -2.58
CA ARG A 37 -15.53 -5.08 -2.93
C ARG A 37 -14.80 -3.76 -2.70
N LEU A 38 -14.01 -3.66 -1.64
CA LEU A 38 -13.17 -2.48 -1.38
C LEU A 38 -12.12 -2.31 -2.47
N TRP A 39 -11.42 -3.37 -2.87
CA TRP A 39 -10.46 -3.31 -3.96
C TRP A 39 -11.11 -2.94 -5.30
N GLU A 40 -12.32 -3.44 -5.58
CA GLU A 40 -13.09 -3.03 -6.76
C GLU A 40 -13.43 -1.54 -6.72
N SER A 41 -13.87 -1.03 -5.56
CA SER A 41 -14.19 0.39 -5.37
C SER A 41 -12.96 1.28 -5.52
N ILE A 42 -11.83 0.87 -4.92
CA ILE A 42 -10.55 1.57 -5.04
C ILE A 42 -10.08 1.59 -6.49
N ALA A 43 -10.14 0.44 -7.18
CA ALA A 43 -9.72 0.35 -8.57
C ALA A 43 -10.55 1.30 -9.44
N LYS A 44 -11.88 1.25 -9.33
CA LYS A 44 -12.81 2.14 -10.05
C LYS A 44 -12.59 3.62 -9.73
N ASN A 45 -12.29 3.98 -8.48
CA ASN A 45 -12.01 5.36 -8.08
C ASN A 45 -10.72 5.92 -8.70
N ILE A 46 -9.72 5.06 -8.92
CA ILE A 46 -8.44 5.49 -9.51
C ILE A 46 -8.56 5.54 -11.03
N ASP A 47 -9.12 4.48 -11.62
CA ASP A 47 -9.37 4.33 -13.05
C ASP A 47 -10.55 3.37 -13.28
N PRO A 48 -11.61 3.79 -14.00
CA PRO A 48 -12.79 2.95 -14.23
C PRO A 48 -12.48 1.65 -15.00
N ASN A 49 -11.37 1.59 -15.75
CA ASN A 49 -10.93 0.40 -16.48
C ASN A 49 -9.96 -0.49 -15.67
N CYS A 50 -9.60 -0.10 -14.44
CA CYS A 50 -8.69 -0.87 -13.61
C CYS A 50 -9.41 -2.02 -12.92
N ALA A 51 -8.85 -3.23 -13.03
CA ALA A 51 -9.31 -4.37 -12.26
C ALA A 51 -8.86 -4.28 -10.80
N ALA A 52 -9.71 -4.75 -9.88
CA ALA A 52 -9.41 -4.87 -8.45
C ALA A 52 -8.11 -5.64 -8.19
N GLU A 53 -7.89 -6.74 -8.92
CA GLU A 53 -6.68 -7.54 -8.82
C GLU A 53 -5.42 -6.77 -9.20
N PHE A 54 -5.51 -5.92 -10.23
CA PHE A 54 -4.40 -5.08 -10.65
C PHE A 54 -4.04 -4.05 -9.56
N ALA A 55 -5.04 -3.35 -9.02
CA ALA A 55 -4.85 -2.40 -7.91
C ALA A 55 -4.24 -3.09 -6.68
N LYS A 56 -4.76 -4.27 -6.31
CA LYS A 56 -4.23 -5.09 -5.22
C LYS A 56 -2.78 -5.51 -5.45
N LYS A 57 -2.46 -6.04 -6.64
CA LYS A 57 -1.10 -6.46 -7.00
C LYS A 57 -0.15 -5.26 -6.96
N ARG A 58 -0.60 -4.10 -7.45
CA ARG A 58 0.20 -2.87 -7.43
C ARG A 58 0.46 -2.37 -6.02
N TRP A 59 -0.55 -2.40 -5.15
CA TRP A 59 -0.41 -2.05 -3.74
C TRP A 59 0.62 -2.95 -3.03
N LEU A 60 0.55 -4.26 -3.27
CA LEU A 60 1.52 -5.21 -2.70
C LEU A 60 2.95 -4.89 -3.13
N GLN A 61 3.18 -4.53 -4.40
CA GLN A 61 4.51 -4.11 -4.88
C GLN A 61 5.01 -2.86 -4.17
N LEU A 62 4.15 -1.85 -3.98
CA LEU A 62 4.51 -0.61 -3.27
C LEU A 62 4.84 -0.92 -1.81
N ARG A 63 4.02 -1.73 -1.14
CA ARG A 63 4.24 -2.11 0.26
C ARG A 63 5.50 -2.95 0.44
N ASP A 64 5.78 -3.90 -0.46
CA ASP A 64 7.01 -4.70 -0.42
C ASP A 64 8.26 -3.84 -0.58
N ARG A 65 8.25 -2.93 -1.56
CA ARG A 65 9.32 -1.96 -1.76
C ARG A 65 9.49 -1.08 -0.53
N TYR A 66 8.40 -0.56 0.04
CA TYR A 66 8.43 0.23 1.26
C TYR A 66 9.10 -0.51 2.41
N ARG A 67 8.73 -1.78 2.67
CA ARG A 67 9.35 -2.59 3.72
C ARG A 67 10.84 -2.79 3.50
N LYS A 68 11.28 -3.00 2.26
CA LYS A 68 12.71 -3.14 1.92
C LYS A 68 13.47 -1.84 2.19
N GLU A 69 12.96 -0.72 1.67
CA GLU A 69 13.55 0.60 1.89
C GLU A 69 13.58 0.96 3.39
N LEU A 70 12.50 0.69 4.12
CA LEU A 70 12.40 0.94 5.56
C LEU A 70 13.40 0.09 6.34
N LYS A 71 13.52 -1.20 6.02
CA LYS A 71 14.50 -2.10 6.65
C LYS A 71 15.93 -1.65 6.38
N LEU A 72 16.23 -1.23 5.16
CA LEU A 72 17.54 -0.67 4.80
C LEU A 72 17.81 0.66 5.52
N ALA A 73 16.82 1.55 5.60
CA ALA A 73 16.92 2.82 6.31
C ALA A 73 17.18 2.59 7.81
N ILE A 74 16.41 1.70 8.46
CA ILE A 74 16.63 1.33 9.87
C ILE A 74 18.03 0.71 10.07
N LYS A 75 18.44 -0.23 9.20
CA LYS A 75 19.77 -0.86 9.27
C LYS A 75 20.91 0.16 9.13
N ASN A 76 20.72 1.15 8.27
CA ASN A 76 21.69 2.22 8.02
C ASN A 76 21.51 3.41 8.98
N GLY A 77 20.63 3.33 9.99
CA GLY A 77 20.37 4.43 10.93
C GLY A 77 19.84 5.71 10.27
N PHE A 78 19.11 5.60 9.17
CA PHE A 78 18.61 6.70 8.34
C PHE A 78 19.71 7.64 7.80
N VAL A 79 20.97 7.18 7.77
CA VAL A 79 22.12 7.96 7.28
C VAL A 79 21.98 8.27 5.79
N THR A 80 21.42 7.35 5.00
CA THR A 80 21.14 7.58 3.59
C THR A 80 19.66 7.93 3.38
N PRO A 81 19.36 9.06 2.71
CA PRO A 81 17.97 9.43 2.44
C PRO A 81 17.36 8.46 1.42
N VAL A 82 16.18 7.93 1.74
CA VAL A 82 15.41 7.09 0.82
C VAL A 82 14.94 7.96 -0.35
N ARG A 83 15.49 7.71 -1.55
CA ARG A 83 15.19 8.49 -2.76
C ARG A 83 13.83 8.18 -3.39
N TRP A 84 13.06 7.28 -2.78
CA TRP A 84 11.80 6.84 -3.32
C TRP A 84 10.66 7.78 -2.94
N CYS A 85 10.06 8.44 -3.92
CA CYS A 85 9.05 9.49 -3.71
C CYS A 85 7.78 9.03 -2.96
N TYR A 86 7.42 7.73 -3.02
CA TYR A 86 6.28 7.20 -2.26
C TYR A 86 6.65 6.77 -0.85
N PHE A 87 7.93 6.74 -0.48
CA PHE A 87 8.36 6.36 0.86
C PHE A 87 7.69 7.23 1.92
N ASN A 88 7.78 8.56 1.75
CA ASN A 88 7.12 9.49 2.66
C ASN A 88 5.58 9.34 2.65
N GLN A 89 4.99 9.02 1.49
CA GLN A 89 3.54 8.77 1.38
C GLN A 89 3.11 7.46 2.03
N LEU A 90 4.01 6.51 2.27
CA LEU A 90 3.74 5.21 2.88
C LEU A 90 4.16 5.16 4.36
N SER A 91 4.79 6.22 4.88
CA SER A 91 5.20 6.34 6.28
C SER A 91 4.09 6.09 7.30
N TRP A 92 2.84 6.41 6.96
CA TRP A 92 1.68 6.12 7.80
C TRP A 92 1.45 4.61 8.03
N LEU A 93 2.06 3.73 7.24
CA LEU A 93 2.00 2.28 7.43
C LEU A 93 2.90 1.79 8.56
N ASP A 94 3.90 2.56 9.00
CA ASP A 94 4.89 2.15 10.00
C ASP A 94 4.31 1.46 11.24
N PRO A 95 3.29 2.01 11.93
CA PRO A 95 2.71 1.34 13.10
C PRO A 95 2.02 0.01 12.75
N PHE A 96 1.55 -0.17 11.51
CA PHE A 96 0.85 -1.36 11.06
C PHE A 96 1.76 -2.45 10.48
N LEU A 97 3.03 -2.12 10.21
CA LEU A 97 4.02 -3.07 9.69
C LEU A 97 4.74 -3.84 10.80
N LYS A 98 4.74 -3.33 12.04
CA LYS A 98 5.41 -3.91 13.20
C LYS A 98 4.89 -5.29 13.60
N ASP A 99 3.63 -5.62 13.26
CA ASP A 99 3.03 -6.92 13.59
C ASP A 99 3.70 -8.10 12.85
N ASN A 100 4.47 -7.83 11.79
CA ASN A 100 5.08 -8.84 10.93
C ASN A 100 6.58 -8.60 10.66
N MET A 101 7.25 -7.76 11.46
CA MET A 101 8.68 -7.41 11.28
C MET A 101 9.57 -8.03 12.34
#